data_AF-A0A1F3NFS3-F1
#
_entry.id   AF-A0A1F3NFS3-F1
#
_cell.length_a   1.000
_cell.length_b   1.000
_cell.length_c   1.000
_cell.angle_alpha   90.00
_cell.angle_beta   90.00
_cell.angle_gamma   90.00
#
_symmetry.space_group_name_H-M   'P 1'
#
loop_
_entity.id
_entity.type
_entity.pdbx_description
1 polymer ?
#
loop_
_entity_poly.entity_id
_entity_poly.type
_entity_poly.pdbx_seq_one_letter_code
_entity_poly.pdbx_strand_id
1 'polypeptide(L)' 'MTGGAVFTFGIPDSRYFEEWSQDYHFLDEWTYFDDRERKLGWFNLFSFIEILRKVQWTIHYRIGD' A
#
# COMPACT_ATOMS: atom_id res chain seq x y z
N MET A 1 -26.68 13.89 -17.22
CA MET A 1 -25.47 13.65 -16.42
C MET A 1 -24.45 14.69 -16.83
N THR A 2 -24.38 15.80 -16.10
CA THR A 2 -23.44 16.91 -16.35
C THR A 2 -22.10 16.54 -15.74
N GLY A 3 -21.07 16.37 -16.58
CA GLY A 3 -19.72 15.96 -16.16
C GLY A 3 -19.10 16.99 -15.22
N GLY A 4 -18.93 16.62 -13.96
CA GLY A 4 -18.12 17.34 -12.98
C GLY A 4 -16.72 16.74 -12.87
N ALA A 5 -15.77 17.50 -12.34
CA ALA A 5 -14.44 16.99 -12.00
C ALA A 5 -14.54 16.05 -10.78
N VAL A 6 -13.95 14.86 -10.89
CA VAL A 6 -13.81 13.92 -9.78
C VAL A 6 -12.38 14.01 -9.28
N PHE A 7 -12.20 14.31 -8.00
CA PHE A 7 -10.89 14.27 -7.35
C PHE A 7 -10.69 12.89 -6.72
N THR A 8 -9.63 12.21 -7.11
CA THR A 8 -9.20 10.96 -6.50
C THR A 8 -8.01 11.27 -5.59
N PHE A 9 -8.09 10.83 -4.34
CA PHE A 9 -7.06 11.06 -3.33
C PHE A 9 -6.56 9.74 -2.78
N GLY A 10 -5.30 9.72 -2.36
CA GLY A 10 -4.65 8.55 -1.77
C GLY A 10 -3.77 7.80 -2.77
N ILE A 11 -3.18 6.71 -2.28
CA ILE A 11 -2.27 5.85 -3.03
C ILE A 11 -3.06 4.56 -3.34
N PRO A 12 -3.36 4.26 -4.61
CA PRO A 12 -4.19 3.11 -4.99
C PRO A 12 -3.48 1.77 -4.75
N ASP A 13 -2.17 1.73 -4.93
CA ASP A 13 -1.32 0.57 -4.69
C ASP A 13 0.15 0.97 -4.50
N SER A 14 0.96 0.01 -4.08
CA SER A 14 2.35 0.25 -3.67
C SER A 14 3.29 0.64 -4.80
N ARG A 15 2.93 0.41 -6.08
CA ARG A 15 3.74 0.77 -7.26
C ARG A 15 3.35 2.12 -7.88
N TYR A 16 2.37 2.79 -7.29
CA TYR A 16 1.81 4.04 -7.81
C TYR A 16 2.86 5.12 -8.15
N PHE A 17 3.95 5.20 -7.39
CA PHE A 17 4.99 6.20 -7.62
C PHE A 17 5.94 5.86 -8.78
N GLU A 18 6.04 4.59 -9.18
CA GLU A 18 6.80 4.21 -10.39
C GLU A 18 6.15 4.78 -11.66
N GLU A 19 4.85 5.09 -11.63
CA GLU A 19 4.14 5.74 -12.75
C GLU A 19 4.50 7.23 -12.88
N TRP A 20 5.05 7.86 -11.84
CA TRP A 20 5.35 9.29 -11.82
C TRP A 20 6.71 9.61 -12.45
N SER A 21 7.70 8.75 -12.27
CA SER A 21 9.03 8.84 -12.90
C SER A 21 9.73 7.48 -12.88
N GLN A 22 10.64 7.27 -13.85
CA GLN A 22 11.52 6.10 -13.92
C GLN A 22 12.56 6.04 -12.79
N ASP A 23 12.78 7.14 -12.07
CA ASP A 23 13.73 7.21 -10.95
C ASP A 23 13.19 6.58 -9.66
N TYR A 24 11.88 6.34 -9.58
CA TYR A 24 11.28 5.67 -8.42
C TYR A 24 11.37 4.17 -8.64
N HIS A 25 12.00 3.47 -7.68
CA HIS A 25 12.09 2.02 -7.69
C HIS A 25 11.46 1.46 -6.42
N PHE A 26 10.38 0.70 -6.59
CA PHE A 26 9.74 0.00 -5.49
C PHE A 26 10.69 -1.07 -4.94
N LEU A 27 10.94 -1.05 -3.62
CA LEU A 27 11.78 -2.04 -2.96
C LEU A 27 10.92 -3.08 -2.24
N ASP A 28 10.11 -2.61 -1.29
CA ASP A 28 9.22 -3.46 -0.50
C ASP A 28 8.02 -2.68 0.04
N GLU A 29 7.10 -3.43 0.63
CA GLU A 29 6.01 -2.91 1.45
C GLU A 29 5.94 -3.69 2.76
N TRP A 30 5.48 -3.02 3.81
CA TRP A 30 5.32 -3.61 5.13
C TRP A 30 4.02 -3.17 5.78
N THR A 31 3.36 -4.08 6.49
CA THR A 31 2.15 -3.84 7.27
C THR A 31 2.32 -4.36 8.69
N TYR A 32 1.54 -3.82 9.65
CA TYR A 32 1.52 -4.35 11.02
C TYR A 32 1.12 -5.84 11.09
N PHE A 33 0.43 -6.35 10.07
CA PHE A 33 0.06 -7.76 9.98
C PHE A 33 1.22 -8.68 9.60
N ASP A 34 2.35 -8.15 9.10
CA ASP A 34 3.52 -8.95 8.74
C ASP A 34 4.34 -9.39 9.95
N ASP A 35 4.26 -8.65 11.06
CA ASP A 35 5.03 -8.94 12.29
C ASP A 35 4.51 -10.16 13.08
N ARG A 36 3.41 -10.79 12.65
CA ARG A 36 2.79 -11.99 13.28
C ARG A 36 2.67 -11.86 14.80
N GLU A 37 2.31 -10.68 15.28
CA GLU A 37 2.18 -10.35 16.70
C GLU A 37 1.28 -11.35 17.43
N ARG A 38 1.77 -11.94 18.53
CA ARG A 38 1.03 -12.94 19.31
C ARG A 38 -0.32 -12.43 19.82
N LYS A 39 -0.45 -11.11 20.03
CA LYS A 39 -1.70 -10.46 20.44
C LYS A 39 -2.77 -10.41 19.36
N LEU A 40 -2.40 -10.56 18.09
CA LEU A 40 -3.35 -10.53 16.98
C LEU A 40 -4.16 -11.83 16.90
N GLY A 41 -3.69 -12.96 17.45
CA GLY A 41 -4.48 -14.19 17.57
C GLY A 41 -5.20 -14.57 16.26
N TRP A 42 -6.54 -14.62 16.28
CA TRP A 42 -7.40 -14.90 15.10
C TRP A 42 -7.39 -13.80 14.02
N PHE A 43 -6.94 -12.57 14.32
CA PHE A 43 -6.71 -11.54 13.30
C PHE A 43 -5.57 -11.89 12.33
N ASN A 44 -4.68 -12.81 12.69
CA ASN A 44 -3.72 -13.39 11.74
C ASN A 44 -4.40 -14.21 10.62
N LEU A 45 -5.68 -14.60 10.74
CA LEU A 45 -6.41 -15.18 9.61
C LEU A 45 -6.94 -14.09 8.65
N PHE A 46 -7.20 -12.88 9.14
CA PHE A 46 -7.65 -11.75 8.32
C PHE A 46 -6.48 -11.03 7.61
N SER A 47 -5.23 -11.28 8.00
CA SER A 47 -4.03 -10.73 7.33
C SER A 47 -3.87 -11.22 5.89
N PHE A 48 -4.52 -12.33 5.50
CA PHE A 48 -4.54 -12.83 4.12
C PHE A 48 -5.48 -12.04 3.21
N ILE A 49 -6.32 -11.16 3.76
CA ILE A 49 -7.20 -10.29 2.97
C ILE A 49 -6.37 -9.06 2.57
N GLU A 50 -5.84 -9.05 1.33
CA GLU A 50 -5.02 -7.97 0.78
C GLU A 50 -5.64 -6.57 0.94
N ILE A 51 -6.97 -6.48 0.92
CA ILE A 51 -7.69 -5.21 1.12
C ILE A 51 -7.41 -4.61 2.50
N LEU A 52 -7.32 -5.43 3.56
CA LEU A 52 -7.03 -4.95 4.92
C LEU A 52 -5.56 -4.56 5.08
N ARG A 53 -4.66 -5.24 4.37
CA ARG A 53 -3.25 -4.87 4.27
C ARG A 53 -3.09 -3.48 3.64
N LYS A 54 -3.90 -3.19 2.61
CA LYS A 54 -3.94 -1.89 1.91
C LYS A 54 -4.83 -0.84 2.56
N VAL A 55 -5.15 -0.95 3.86
CA VAL A 55 -5.75 0.17 4.61
C VAL A 55 -4.66 1.03 5.25
N GLN A 56 -3.63 0.38 5.79
CA GLN A 56 -2.50 1.04 6.42
C GLN A 56 -1.25 0.19 6.20
N TRP A 57 -0.35 0.69 5.35
CA TRP A 57 0.93 0.07 5.08
C TRP A 57 2.00 1.12 4.86
N THR A 58 3.25 0.69 5.05
CA THR A 58 4.45 1.46 4.76
C THR A 58 5.02 0.97 3.45
N ILE A 59 5.44 1.91 2.63
CA ILE A 59 5.98 1.67 1.29
C ILE A 59 7.43 2.12 1.29
N HIS A 60 8.34 1.25 0.86
CA HIS A 60 9.77 1.52 0.79
C HIS A 60 10.19 1.69 -0.66
N TYR A 61 10.75 2.87 -0.97
CA TYR A 61 11.26 3.22 -2.30
C TYR A 61 12.71 3.65 -2.24
N ARG A 62 13.43 3.36 -3.33
CA ARG A 62 14.66 4.05 -3.70
C ARG A 62 14.33 5.13 -4.73
N ILE A 63 15.02 6.26 -4.64
CA ILE A 63 14.95 7.34 -5.63
C ILE A 63 16.33 7.44 -6.30
N GLY A 64 16.36 7.34 -7.62
CA GLY A 64 17.57 7.25 -8.43
C GLY A 64 18.20 5.85 -8.41
N ASP A 65 19.39 5.76 -8.98
CA ASP A 65 20.22 4.54 -9.04
C ASP A 65 21.02 4.27 -7.75
#